data_AF-S6V0T1-F1
#
_entry.id   AF-S6V0T1-F1
#
_cell.length_a   1.000
_cell.length_b   1.000
_cell.length_c   1.000
_cell.angle_alpha   90.00
_cell.angle_beta   90.00
_cell.angle_gamma   90.00
#
_symmetry.space_group_name_H-M   'P 1'
#
loop_
_entity.id
_entity.type
_entity.pdbx_description
1 polymer ?
#
loop_
_entity_poly.entity_id
_entity_poly.type
_entity_poly.pdbx_seq_one_letter_code
_entity_poly.pdbx_strand_id
1 'polypeptide(L)' 'MSTRTEAVKAYLLDLQDRICTALEQEDGNAHFVEDAWTRPAGGGGRTRVVENGAVIEKGGVN' A
#
# COMPACT_ATOMS: atom_id res chain seq x y z
N MET A 1 -3.17 -21.81 -8.14
CA MET A 1 -4.22 -20.81 -7.84
C MET A 1 -5.04 -20.58 -9.11
N SER A 2 -6.33 -20.30 -8.98
CA SER A 2 -7.18 -19.97 -10.14
C SER A 2 -6.70 -18.64 -10.74
N THR A 3 -6.67 -18.54 -12.07
CA THR A 3 -6.24 -17.33 -12.81
C THR A 3 -6.99 -16.07 -12.39
N ARG A 4 -8.23 -16.20 -11.92
CA ARG A 4 -9.03 -15.05 -11.41
C ARG A 4 -8.48 -14.49 -10.10
N THR A 5 -8.01 -15.34 -9.20
CA THR A 5 -7.45 -14.89 -7.91
C THR A 5 -6.14 -14.13 -8.12
N GLU A 6 -5.31 -14.57 -9.07
CA GLU A 6 -4.11 -13.83 -9.46
C GLU A 6 -4.45 -12.48 -10.10
N ALA A 7 -5.47 -12.43 -10.97
CA ALA A 7 -5.92 -11.17 -11.57
C ALA A 7 -6.43 -10.18 -10.50
N VAL A 8 -7.20 -10.65 -9.53
CA VAL A 8 -7.66 -9.81 -8.40
C VAL A 8 -6.48 -9.36 -7.55
N LYS A 9 -5.53 -10.24 -7.25
CA LYS A 9 -4.33 -9.89 -6.50
C LYS A 9 -3.51 -8.81 -7.21
N ALA A 10 -3.28 -8.96 -8.51
CA ALA A 10 -2.56 -7.97 -9.32
C ALA A 10 -3.29 -6.62 -9.31
N TYR A 11 -4.61 -6.63 -9.48
CA TYR A 11 -5.43 -5.42 -9.39
C TYR A 11 -5.33 -4.73 -8.02
N LEU A 12 -5.38 -5.49 -6.92
CA LEU A 12 -5.32 -4.92 -5.57
C LEU A 12 -3.94 -4.35 -5.25
N LEU A 13 -2.87 -4.99 -5.73
CA LEU A 13 -1.51 -4.44 -5.61
C LEU A 13 -1.39 -3.12 -6.38
N ASP A 14 -1.80 -3.10 -7.65
CA ASP A 14 -1.82 -1.88 -8.47
C ASP A 14 -2.68 -0.77 -7.84
N LEU A 15 -3.83 -1.13 -7.26
CA LEU A 15 -4.69 -0.17 -6.57
C LEU A 15 -3.99 0.48 -5.38
N GLN A 16 -3.30 -0.31 -4.56
CA GLN A 16 -2.52 0.21 -3.44
C GLN A 16 -1.41 1.17 -3.93
N ASP A 17 -0.73 0.83 -5.02
CA ASP A 17 0.28 1.71 -5.62
C ASP A 17 -0.33 3.05 -6.08
N ARG A 18 -1.45 3.01 -6.82
CA ARG A 18 -2.13 4.22 -7.29
C ARG A 18 -2.66 5.10 -6.16
N ILE A 19 -3.19 4.50 -5.09
CA ILE A 19 -3.67 5.26 -3.92
C ILE A 19 -2.50 5.96 -3.23
N CYS A 20 -1.41 5.24 -2.96
CA CYS A 20 -0.23 5.84 -2.33
C CYS A 20 0.32 6.99 -3.18
N THR A 21 0.53 6.77 -4.48
CA THR A 21 1.05 7.82 -5.37
C THR A 21 0.15 9.05 -5.42
N ALA A 22 -1.18 8.87 -5.50
CA ALA A 22 -2.10 10.00 -5.50
C ALA A 22 -2.04 10.78 -4.17
N LEU A 23 -2.00 10.08 -3.04
CA LEU A 23 -1.92 10.71 -1.72
C LEU A 23 -0.59 11.45 -1.49
N GLU A 24 0.53 10.90 -1.97
CA GLU A 24 1.84 11.57 -1.94
C GLU A 24 1.86 12.84 -2.80
N GLN A 25 1.18 12.83 -3.94
CA GLN A 25 1.07 14.02 -4.81
C GLN A 25 0.27 15.13 -4.13
N GLU A 26 -0.80 14.80 -3.43
CA GLU A 26 -1.60 15.76 -2.67
C GLU A 26 -0.88 16.26 -1.40
N ASP A 27 -0.07 15.42 -0.75
CA ASP A 27 0.72 15.84 0.41
C ASP A 27 1.92 16.71 0.02
N GLY A 28 2.63 16.33 -1.05
CA GLY A 28 3.75 17.06 -1.63
C GLY A 28 5.08 16.97 -0.87
N ASN A 29 5.10 16.42 0.34
CA ASN A 29 6.32 16.32 1.16
C ASN A 29 6.57 14.94 1.77
N ALA A 30 5.53 14.27 2.28
CA ALA A 30 5.68 12.95 2.87
C ALA A 30 5.44 11.81 1.86
N HIS A 31 6.16 10.71 2.07
CA HIS A 31 6.10 9.50 1.25
C HIS A 31 5.69 8.29 2.08
N PHE A 32 5.02 7.34 1.45
CA PHE A 32 4.70 6.06 2.08
C PHE A 32 5.95 5.21 2.24
N VAL A 33 6.12 4.65 3.43
CA VAL A 33 7.12 3.62 3.74
C VAL A 33 6.45 2.26 3.73
N GLU A 34 7.00 1.33 2.97
CA GLU A 34 6.51 -0.04 2.86
C GLU A 34 7.16 -0.97 3.90
N ASP A 35 6.32 -1.74 4.58
CA ASP A 35 6.69 -2.88 5.40
C ASP A 35 6.05 -4.16 4.84
N ALA A 36 6.86 -4.95 4.14
CA ALA A 36 6.46 -6.23 3.58
C ALA A 36 6.63 -7.33 4.61
N TRP A 37 5.57 -8.11 4.84
CA TRP A 37 5.56 -9.15 5.86
C TRP A 37 4.99 -10.47 5.36
N THR A 38 5.42 -11.54 6.02
CA THR A 38 4.93 -12.91 5.79
C THR A 38 4.48 -13.50 7.11
N ARG A 39 3.51 -14.42 7.08
CA ARG A 39 3.07 -15.16 8.27
C ARG A 39 3.51 -16.62 8.22
N PRO A 40 3.92 -17.24 9.33
CA PRO A 40 4.36 -18.64 9.37
C PRO A 40 3.32 -19.64 8.82
N ALA A 41 2.04 -19.34 9.00
CA ALA A 41 0.93 -20.15 8.48
C ALA A 41 0.66 -19.97 6.96
N GLY A 42 1.50 -19.21 6.25
CA GLY A 42 1.39 -18.94 4.83
C GLY A 42 0.54 -17.71 4.50
N GLY A 43 0.97 -16.96 3.47
CA GLY A 43 0.44 -15.64 3.12
C GLY A 43 1.28 -14.50 3.69
N GLY A 44 0.78 -13.28 3.58
CA GLY A 44 1.52 -12.07 3.92
C GLY A 44 0.76 -10.82 3.46
N GLY A 45 1.48 -9.71 3.39
CA GLY A 45 0.98 -8.44 2.89
C GLY A 45 2.10 -7.41 2.77
N ARG A 46 1.74 -6.21 2.33
CA ARG A 46 2.60 -5.04 2.41
C ARG A 46 1.81 -3.90 3.03
N THR A 47 2.24 -3.47 4.20
CA THR A 47 1.69 -2.31 4.90
C THR A 47 2.40 -1.08 4.38
N ARG A 48 1.70 -0.03 4.01
CA ARG A 48 2.32 1.26 3.65
C ARG A 48 1.84 2.35 4.58
N VAL A 49 2.76 3.04 5.25
CA VAL A 49 2.44 4.12 6.20
C VAL A 49 3.10 5.43 5.79
N VAL A 50 2.39 6.53 6.00
CA VAL A 50 2.91 7.89 5.86
C VAL A 50 2.64 8.65 7.15
N GLU A 51 3.59 9.46 7.61
CA GLU A 51 3.49 10.22 8.86
C GLU A 51 4.18 11.59 8.70
N ASN A 52 3.69 12.58 9.44
CA ASN A 52 4.25 13.94 9.47
C ASN A 52 4.23 14.64 8.09
N GLY A 53 3.20 14.37 7.28
CA GLY A 53 2.95 15.05 6.01
C GLY A 53 2.39 16.46 6.18
N ALA A 54 2.45 17.23 5.10
CA ALA A 54 1.93 18.60 5.08
C ALA A 54 0.39 18.63 5.08
N VAL A 55 -0.25 17.58 4.56
CA VAL A 55 -1.70 17.40 4.51
C VAL A 55 -2.12 16.17 5.30
N ILE A 56 -1.37 15.07 5.18
CA ILE A 56 -1.64 13.81 5.85
C ILE A 56 -0.77 13.71 7.10
N GLU A 57 -1.35 14.01 8.26
CA GLU A 57 -0.66 13.85 9.55
C GLU A 57 -0.22 12.40 9.78
N LYS A 58 -1.10 11.44 9.48
CA LYS A 58 -0.84 10.00 9.54
C LYS A 58 -1.79 9.22 8.63
N GLY A 59 -1.26 8.30 7.83
CA GLY A 59 -2.03 7.49 6.88
C GLY A 59 -1.49 6.06 6.74
N GLY A 60 -2.37 5.13 6.34
CA GLY A 60 -2.02 3.73 6.10
C GLY A 60 -2.83 3.12 4.97
N VAL A 61 -2.17 2.34 4.08
CA VAL A 61 -2.79 1.58 3.00
C VAL A 61 -2.23 0.15 3.02
N ASN A 62 -3.09 -0.87 3.19
CA ASN A 62 -2.71 -2.26 3.47
C ASN A 62 -3.32 -3.26 2.49
#